data_AF-A0A963BH19-F1
#
_entry.id   AF-A0A963BH19-F1
#
_cell.length_a   1.000
_cell.length_b   1.000
_cell.length_c   1.000
_cell.angle_alpha   90.00
_cell.angle_beta   90.00
_cell.angle_gamma   90.00
#
_symmetry.space_group_name_H-M   'P 1'
#
loop_
_entity.id
_entity.type
_entity.pdbx_description
1 polymer ?
#
loop_
_entity_poly.entity_id
_entity_poly.type
_entity_poly.pdbx_seq_one_letter_code
_entity_poly.pdbx_strand_id
1 'polypeptide(L)'
;MSTGHSHRWASVLYSLHRRLGAIAAVFVLLLSVSGVALNHTDSLALARKEINWRPLMDYYGLHQPMAISYTAGESRVVQIGEGCWVNDISLECQGSLVGVLEVGVLLTAAFQDHILLLTKRGEIVERIGSESGISMPIDGLGRDAQGAIRVRSAAGEWVGDSELLVWTPTAPVRAVHWSKPSSYTGENPQTATVSFSPVGLPLERILLDLHSGRIFGTYGPWLMDLAALMMALLAISGVWIRLRQRRQQRRRRRRSVS
;
A
#
# COMPACT_ATOMS: atom_id res chain seq x y z
N MET A 1 -58.76 -16.24 -33.68
CA MET A 1 -57.90 -15.06 -33.45
C MET A 1 -56.98 -15.31 -32.24
N SER A 2 -55.73 -15.75 -32.40
CA SER A 2 -54.72 -15.81 -31.31
C SER A 2 -53.28 -16.05 -31.82
N THR A 3 -52.89 -15.46 -32.95
CA THR A 3 -51.55 -15.67 -33.54
C THR A 3 -50.61 -14.47 -33.37
N GLY A 4 -51.13 -13.29 -33.03
CA GLY A 4 -50.37 -12.04 -32.93
C GLY A 4 -49.44 -11.93 -31.73
N HIS A 5 -49.77 -12.52 -30.57
CA HIS A 5 -48.92 -12.43 -29.38
C HIS A 5 -47.61 -13.22 -29.56
N SER A 6 -47.66 -14.46 -30.07
CA SER A 6 -46.51 -15.36 -30.16
C SER A 6 -45.33 -14.85 -31.01
N HIS A 7 -45.61 -13.96 -31.97
CA HIS A 7 -44.61 -13.31 -32.81
C HIS A 7 -43.97 -12.10 -32.11
N ARG A 8 -44.73 -11.29 -31.35
CA ARG A 8 -44.21 -10.13 -30.61
C ARG A 8 -43.29 -10.54 -29.45
N TRP A 9 -43.62 -11.60 -28.72
CA TRP A 9 -42.75 -12.14 -27.66
C TRP A 9 -41.43 -12.68 -28.20
N ALA A 10 -41.44 -13.25 -29.42
CA ALA A 10 -40.25 -13.77 -30.08
C ALA A 10 -39.25 -12.66 -30.42
N SER A 11 -39.73 -11.55 -30.96
CA SER A 11 -38.89 -10.42 -31.35
C SER A 11 -38.32 -9.69 -30.14
N VAL A 12 -39.12 -9.54 -29.06
CA VAL A 12 -38.67 -8.95 -27.80
C VAL A 12 -37.60 -9.81 -27.13
N LEU A 13 -37.79 -11.13 -27.10
CA LEU A 13 -36.77 -12.05 -26.57
C LEU A 13 -35.46 -11.95 -27.35
N TYR A 14 -35.52 -11.86 -28.68
CA TYR A 14 -34.33 -11.76 -29.53
C TYR A 14 -33.59 -10.42 -29.37
N SER A 15 -34.33 -9.31 -29.25
CA SER A 15 -33.73 -7.99 -29.03
C SER A 15 -33.11 -7.88 -27.64
N LEU A 16 -33.76 -8.43 -26.62
CA LEU A 16 -33.23 -8.50 -25.25
C LEU A 16 -31.99 -9.39 -25.18
N HIS A 17 -32.02 -10.59 -25.78
CA HIS A 17 -30.86 -11.48 -25.86
C HIS A 17 -29.66 -10.78 -26.51
N ARG A 18 -29.87 -10.03 -27.60
CA ARG A 18 -28.77 -9.30 -28.26
C ARG A 18 -28.19 -8.18 -27.38
N ARG A 19 -29.03 -7.43 -26.67
CA ARG A 19 -28.57 -6.35 -25.76
C ARG A 19 -27.84 -6.90 -24.54
N LEU A 20 -28.43 -7.89 -23.86
CA LEU A 20 -27.78 -8.56 -22.74
C LEU A 20 -26.48 -9.25 -23.17
N GLY A 21 -26.46 -9.83 -24.38
CA GLY A 21 -25.28 -10.45 -24.96
C GLY A 21 -24.12 -9.47 -25.15
N ALA A 22 -24.39 -8.26 -25.65
CA ALA A 22 -23.36 -7.24 -25.81
C ALA A 22 -22.74 -6.81 -24.46
N ILE A 23 -23.57 -6.64 -23.42
CA ILE A 23 -23.10 -6.29 -22.07
C ILE A 23 -22.33 -7.46 -21.45
N ALA A 24 -22.89 -8.68 -21.52
CA ALA A 24 -22.26 -9.87 -20.97
C ALA A 24 -20.94 -10.23 -21.65
N ALA A 25 -20.75 -9.88 -22.94
CA ALA A 25 -19.51 -10.14 -23.66
C ALA A 25 -18.28 -9.51 -22.98
N VAL A 26 -18.43 -8.33 -22.38
CA VAL A 26 -17.35 -7.67 -21.63
C VAL A 26 -16.94 -8.53 -20.43
N PHE A 27 -17.92 -9.00 -19.66
CA PHE A 27 -17.67 -9.87 -18.51
C PHE A 27 -17.10 -11.23 -18.91
N VAL A 28 -17.61 -11.84 -19.99
CA VAL A 28 -17.07 -13.10 -20.50
C VAL A 28 -15.60 -12.95 -20.88
N LEU A 29 -15.22 -11.88 -21.58
CA LEU A 29 -13.82 -11.62 -21.94
C LEU A 29 -12.97 -11.40 -20.70
N LEU A 30 -13.41 -10.55 -19.77
CA LEU A 30 -12.70 -10.28 -18.52
C LEU A 30 -12.48 -11.55 -17.70
N LEU A 31 -13.53 -12.35 -17.47
CA LEU A 31 -13.49 -13.57 -16.66
C LEU A 31 -12.69 -14.67 -17.35
N SER A 32 -12.77 -14.78 -18.67
CA SER A 32 -12.01 -15.78 -19.43
C SER A 32 -10.52 -15.46 -19.43
N VAL A 33 -10.14 -14.21 -19.70
CA VAL A 33 -8.72 -13.80 -19.73
C VAL A 33 -8.10 -13.92 -18.34
N SER A 34 -8.77 -13.39 -17.30
CA SER A 34 -8.30 -13.52 -15.92
C SER A 34 -8.27 -14.97 -15.44
N GLY A 35 -9.30 -15.76 -15.74
CA GLY A 35 -9.36 -17.18 -15.36
C GLY A 35 -8.28 -18.03 -16.03
N VAL A 36 -8.03 -17.82 -17.33
CA VAL A 36 -6.93 -18.50 -18.03
C VAL A 36 -5.58 -18.10 -17.45
N ALA A 37 -5.37 -16.81 -17.16
CA ALA A 37 -4.14 -16.36 -16.51
C ALA A 37 -3.95 -17.02 -15.12
N LEU A 38 -5.00 -17.05 -14.30
CA LEU A 38 -5.00 -17.67 -12.96
C LEU A 38 -4.83 -19.20 -13.00
N ASN A 39 -5.29 -19.89 -14.04
CA ASN A 39 -5.01 -21.32 -14.22
C ASN A 39 -3.54 -21.60 -14.56
N HIS A 40 -2.81 -20.59 -15.01
CA HIS A 40 -1.43 -20.66 -15.46
C HIS A 40 -0.48 -19.82 -14.57
N THR A 41 -0.86 -19.55 -13.32
CA THR A 41 -0.14 -18.70 -12.36
C THR A 41 1.35 -19.01 -12.29
N ASP A 42 1.72 -20.28 -12.16
CA ASP A 42 3.13 -20.71 -12.06
C ASP A 42 3.90 -20.44 -13.35
N SER A 43 3.34 -20.87 -14.49
CA SER A 43 3.99 -20.69 -15.81
C SER A 43 4.12 -19.22 -16.21
N LEU A 44 3.21 -18.37 -15.75
CA LEU A 44 3.23 -16.92 -15.99
C LEU A 44 3.96 -16.14 -14.89
N ALA A 45 4.41 -16.84 -13.84
CA ALA A 45 5.03 -16.30 -12.64
C ALA A 45 4.24 -15.13 -12.01
N LEU A 46 2.90 -15.23 -11.99
CA LEU A 46 2.03 -14.12 -11.55
C LEU A 46 2.25 -13.74 -10.08
N ALA A 47 2.56 -14.72 -9.23
CA ALA A 47 2.90 -14.50 -7.83
C ALA A 47 4.19 -13.69 -7.64
N ARG A 48 5.11 -13.77 -8.61
CA ARG A 48 6.43 -13.11 -8.56
C ARG A 48 6.44 -11.75 -9.26
N LYS A 49 5.41 -11.45 -10.05
CA LYS A 49 5.25 -10.16 -10.73
C LYS A 49 4.52 -9.20 -9.82
N GLU A 50 5.27 -8.39 -9.11
CA GLU A 50 4.75 -7.41 -8.17
C GLU A 50 4.47 -6.06 -8.83
N ILE A 51 3.34 -5.44 -8.50
CA ILE A 51 2.99 -4.07 -8.94
C ILE A 51 3.17 -3.09 -7.79
N ASN A 52 4.05 -2.11 -7.98
CA ASN A 52 4.28 -1.02 -7.03
C ASN A 52 3.55 0.26 -7.51
N TRP A 53 2.22 0.27 -7.37
CA TRP A 53 1.38 1.41 -7.70
C TRP A 53 0.68 1.92 -6.43
N ARG A 54 1.17 3.05 -5.89
CA ARG A 54 0.79 3.56 -4.56
C ARG A 54 -0.73 3.65 -4.31
N PRO A 55 -1.56 4.25 -5.19
CA PRO A 55 -3.00 4.34 -4.94
C PRO A 55 -3.69 2.98 -4.81
N LEU A 56 -3.21 1.98 -5.55
CA LEU A 56 -3.72 0.61 -5.45
C LEU A 56 -3.23 -0.03 -4.15
N MET A 57 -1.97 0.16 -3.77
CA MET A 57 -1.47 -0.34 -2.49
C MET A 57 -2.24 0.24 -1.30
N ASP A 58 -2.52 1.55 -1.33
CA ASP A 58 -3.35 2.23 -0.32
C ASP A 58 -4.77 1.67 -0.29
N TYR A 59 -5.37 1.38 -1.46
CA TYR A 59 -6.67 0.71 -1.57
C TYR A 59 -6.67 -0.69 -0.92
N TYR A 60 -5.54 -1.41 -0.98
CA TYR A 60 -5.35 -2.70 -0.30
C TYR A 60 -4.88 -2.56 1.16
N GLY A 61 -4.76 -1.34 1.68
CA GLY A 61 -4.31 -1.07 3.05
C GLY A 61 -2.81 -1.30 3.28
N LEU A 62 -2.02 -1.46 2.21
CA LEU A 62 -0.58 -1.67 2.25
C LEU A 62 0.15 -0.33 2.44
N HIS A 63 0.03 0.25 3.64
CA HIS A 63 0.76 1.46 4.04
C HIS A 63 2.22 1.09 4.32
N GLN A 64 3.15 1.64 3.55
CA GLN A 64 4.58 1.53 3.88
C GLN A 64 4.88 2.53 5.01
N PRO A 65 5.35 2.11 6.20
CA PRO A 65 5.84 3.05 7.19
C PRO A 65 6.99 3.86 6.59
N MET A 66 6.92 5.17 6.75
CA MET A 66 7.96 6.06 6.25
C MET A 66 9.25 5.74 7.00
N ALA A 67 10.25 5.21 6.28
CA ALA A 67 11.59 5.07 6.81
C ALA A 67 12.24 6.46 6.86
N ILE A 68 12.64 6.91 8.05
CA ILE A 68 13.39 8.14 8.25
C ILE A 68 14.79 7.76 8.71
N SER A 69 15.82 8.33 8.07
CA SER A 69 17.22 8.05 8.39
C SER A 69 17.97 9.34 8.67
N TYR A 70 18.80 9.35 9.70
CA TYR A 70 19.75 10.44 9.97
C TYR A 70 21.17 9.90 9.96
N THR A 71 22.10 10.71 9.46
CA THR A 71 23.52 10.38 9.41
C THR A 71 24.29 11.31 10.33
N ALA A 72 25.20 10.74 11.11
CA ALA A 72 26.03 11.43 12.07
C ALA A 72 27.43 10.81 12.01
N GLY A 73 28.35 11.50 11.32
CA GLY A 73 29.65 10.95 10.95
C GLY A 73 29.51 9.69 10.11
N GLU A 74 30.13 8.60 10.56
CA GLU A 74 30.02 7.28 9.92
C GLU A 74 28.81 6.47 10.41
N SER A 75 28.11 6.94 11.44
CA SER A 75 26.96 6.24 12.00
C SER A 75 25.65 6.69 11.37
N ARG A 76 24.71 5.75 11.29
CA ARG A 76 23.35 5.98 10.82
C ARG A 76 22.35 5.50 11.84
N VAL A 77 21.31 6.31 12.08
CA VAL A 77 20.13 5.90 12.85
C VAL A 77 18.93 5.93 11.92
N VAL A 78 18.20 4.83 11.88
CA VAL A 78 17.03 4.67 11.02
C VAL A 78 15.83 4.34 11.90
N GLN A 79 14.70 4.99 11.64
CA GLN A 79 13.40 4.64 12.21
C GLN A 79 12.47 4.18 11.10
N ILE A 80 11.82 3.03 11.30
CA ILE A 80 10.81 2.48 10.40
C ILE A 80 9.61 2.06 11.22
N GLY A 81 8.52 2.83 11.13
CA GLY A 81 7.39 2.67 12.04
C GLY A 81 7.82 2.90 13.49
N GLU A 82 7.62 1.93 14.36
CA GLU A 82 8.03 1.98 15.78
C GLU A 82 9.44 1.40 16.03
N GLY A 83 10.07 0.77 15.04
CA GLY A 83 11.41 0.20 15.19
C GLY A 83 12.51 1.20 14.88
N CYS A 84 13.61 1.17 15.63
CA CYS A 84 14.83 1.91 15.34
C CYS A 84 16.07 1.03 15.26
N TRP A 85 17.06 1.49 14.49
CA TRP A 85 18.35 0.83 14.34
C TRP A 85 19.49 1.85 14.33
N VAL A 86 20.61 1.50 14.94
CA VAL A 86 21.90 2.20 14.84
C VAL A 86 22.87 1.28 14.12
N ASN A 87 23.35 1.67 12.93
CA ASN A 87 24.28 0.84 12.14
C ASN A 87 23.79 -0.62 11.99
N ASP A 88 22.50 -0.79 11.70
CA ASP A 88 21.81 -2.09 11.55
C ASP A 88 21.62 -2.90 12.85
N ILE A 89 22.00 -2.35 14.01
CA ILE A 89 21.75 -2.94 15.33
C ILE A 89 20.45 -2.36 15.89
N SER A 90 19.56 -3.24 16.38
CA SER A 90 18.28 -2.83 16.97
C SER A 90 18.48 -1.88 18.15
N LEU A 91 17.72 -0.80 18.18
CA LEU A 91 17.66 0.18 19.26
C LEU A 91 16.23 0.21 19.79
N GLU A 92 16.08 0.08 21.11
CA GLU A 92 14.80 0.34 21.76
C GLU A 92 14.51 1.85 21.72
N CYS A 93 13.52 2.23 20.92
CA CYS A 93 13.10 3.62 20.77
C CYS A 93 11.58 3.74 20.89
N GLN A 94 11.13 4.94 21.22
CA GLN A 94 9.73 5.33 21.22
C GLN A 94 9.63 6.76 20.67
N GLY A 95 8.46 7.16 20.20
CA GLY A 95 8.27 8.50 19.61
C GLY A 95 8.93 8.64 18.23
N SER A 96 8.87 9.85 17.68
CA SER A 96 9.37 10.14 16.32
C SER A 96 10.77 10.71 16.38
N LEU A 97 11.71 10.11 15.65
CA LEU A 97 13.09 10.57 15.48
C LEU A 97 13.13 11.86 14.65
N VAL A 98 13.71 12.92 15.22
CA VAL A 98 13.73 14.27 14.62
C VAL A 98 15.15 14.78 14.33
N GLY A 99 16.18 14.12 14.85
CA GLY A 99 17.56 14.46 14.51
C GLY A 99 18.58 13.57 15.17
N VAL A 100 19.76 13.46 14.56
CA VAL A 100 20.92 12.76 15.15
C VAL A 100 22.19 13.55 14.91
N LEU A 101 23.05 13.61 15.92
CA LEU A 101 24.40 14.20 15.85
C LEU A 101 25.42 13.28 16.52
N GLU A 102 26.68 13.36 16.08
CA GLU A 102 27.80 12.74 16.75
C GLU A 102 28.46 13.76 17.68
N VAL A 103 28.50 13.46 18.98
CA VAL A 103 29.04 14.34 20.02
C VAL A 103 30.10 13.57 20.80
N GLY A 104 31.37 13.88 20.52
CA GLY A 104 32.50 13.12 21.06
C GLY A 104 32.47 11.67 20.55
N VAL A 105 32.40 10.71 21.47
CA VAL A 105 32.33 9.27 21.15
C VAL A 105 30.91 8.72 21.10
N LEU A 106 29.92 9.52 21.46
CA LEU A 106 28.52 9.14 21.54
C LEU A 106 27.71 9.71 20.36
N LEU A 107 26.58 9.07 20.09
CA LEU A 107 25.53 9.58 19.22
C LEU A 107 24.43 10.20 20.09
N THR A 108 24.01 11.40 19.75
CA THR A 108 22.85 12.07 20.34
C THR A 108 21.69 11.93 19.37
N ALA A 109 20.70 11.10 19.70
CA ALA A 109 19.49 10.92 18.92
C ALA A 109 18.32 11.62 19.60
N ALA A 110 17.76 12.64 18.96
CA ALA A 110 16.60 13.38 19.45
C ALA A 110 15.31 12.78 18.88
N PHE A 111 14.41 12.43 19.79
CA PHE A 111 13.03 12.10 19.52
C PHE A 111 12.14 13.28 19.93
N GLN A 112 10.87 13.26 19.52
CA GLN A 112 9.93 14.33 19.88
C GLN A 112 9.77 14.50 21.39
N ASP A 113 9.88 13.43 22.18
CA ASP A 113 9.57 13.42 23.61
C ASP A 113 10.80 13.21 24.53
N HIS A 114 11.95 12.87 23.95
CA HIS A 114 13.20 12.66 24.70
C HIS A 114 14.43 12.71 23.80
N ILE A 115 15.62 12.75 24.41
CA ILE A 115 16.90 12.59 23.73
C ILE A 115 17.60 11.36 24.29
N LEU A 116 18.20 10.55 23.41
CA LEU A 116 19.05 9.43 23.80
C LEU A 116 20.50 9.76 23.52
N LEU A 117 21.36 9.53 24.52
CA LEU A 117 22.80 9.42 24.31
C LEU A 117 23.14 7.95 24.14
N LEU A 118 23.71 7.62 22.98
CA LEU A 118 23.91 6.25 22.53
C LEU A 118 25.38 6.00 22.24
N THR A 119 25.84 4.77 22.47
CA THR A 119 27.10 4.33 21.88
C THR A 119 26.91 4.10 20.37
N LYS A 120 28.01 4.02 19.60
CA LYS A 120 27.95 3.67 18.16
C LYS A 120 27.38 2.27 17.87
N ARG A 121 27.14 1.46 18.93
CA ARG A 121 26.51 0.13 18.88
C ARG A 121 25.01 0.15 19.24
N GLY A 122 24.44 1.31 19.54
CA GLY A 122 23.04 1.44 19.93
C GLY A 122 22.74 1.14 21.41
N GLU A 123 23.76 1.05 22.27
CA GLU A 123 23.54 0.95 23.71
C GLU A 123 23.15 2.33 24.26
N ILE A 124 22.08 2.38 25.05
CA ILE A 124 21.62 3.60 25.70
C ILE A 124 22.53 3.90 26.89
N VAL A 125 23.23 5.03 26.81
CA VAL A 125 24.04 5.57 27.92
C VAL A 125 23.15 6.41 28.83
N GLU A 126 22.33 7.27 28.25
CA GLU A 126 21.44 8.17 29.00
C GLU A 126 20.15 8.46 28.23
N ARG A 127 19.06 8.69 28.98
CA ARG A 127 17.79 9.14 28.43
C ARG A 127 17.39 10.46 29.08
N ILE A 128 17.18 11.46 28.25
CA ILE A 128 16.99 12.84 28.68
C ILE A 128 15.57 13.26 28.32
N GLY A 129 14.73 13.45 29.34
CA GLY A 129 13.36 13.92 29.20
C GLY A 129 13.21 15.41 29.52
N SER A 130 11.98 15.83 29.77
CA SER A 130 11.63 17.22 30.10
C SER A 130 12.15 17.68 31.46
N GLU A 131 12.50 16.75 32.35
CA GLU A 131 13.12 17.01 33.65
C GLU A 131 14.50 17.68 33.56
N SER A 132 15.15 17.58 32.40
CA SER A 132 16.46 18.21 32.11
C SER A 132 16.39 19.70 31.77
N GLY A 133 15.18 20.27 31.70
CA GLY A 133 14.94 21.68 31.37
C GLY A 133 14.51 21.95 29.93
N ILE A 134 14.45 20.93 29.07
CA ILE A 134 13.95 21.03 27.69
C ILE A 134 12.42 21.04 27.67
N SER A 135 11.84 21.94 26.86
CA SER A 135 10.42 21.86 26.54
C SER A 135 10.18 20.93 25.35
N MET A 136 9.30 19.95 25.54
CA MET A 136 8.86 18.99 24.51
C MET A 136 7.55 19.49 23.84
N PRO A 137 7.23 19.12 22.58
CA PRO A 137 7.97 18.20 21.74
C PRO A 137 9.12 18.85 20.97
N ILE A 138 10.23 18.13 20.84
CA ILE A 138 11.40 18.53 20.05
C ILE A 138 11.08 18.35 18.56
N ASP A 139 11.49 19.32 17.73
CA ASP A 139 11.35 19.26 16.28
C ASP A 139 12.70 19.41 15.53
N GLY A 140 13.80 19.53 16.27
CA GLY A 140 15.13 19.65 15.68
C GLY A 140 16.27 19.50 16.67
N LEU A 141 17.35 18.89 16.19
CA LEU A 141 18.65 18.79 16.86
C LEU A 141 19.73 19.35 15.94
N GLY A 142 20.59 20.22 16.45
CA GLY A 142 21.58 20.93 15.64
C GLY A 142 22.84 21.28 16.41
N ARG A 143 23.86 21.71 15.68
CA ARG A 143 25.11 22.24 16.24
C ARG A 143 25.32 23.67 15.77
N ASP A 144 25.58 24.59 16.70
CA ASP A 144 25.90 25.97 16.31
C ASP A 144 27.36 26.15 15.87
N ALA A 145 27.68 27.35 15.39
CA ALA A 145 29.02 27.69 14.92
C ALA A 145 30.11 27.58 16.01
N GLN A 146 29.73 27.60 17.30
CA GLN A 146 30.63 27.44 18.44
C GLN A 146 30.79 25.97 18.85
N GLY A 147 30.05 25.06 18.19
CA GLY A 147 30.08 23.63 18.48
C GLY A 147 29.10 23.19 19.56
N ALA A 148 28.31 24.10 20.13
CA ALA A 148 27.33 23.76 21.15
C ALA A 148 26.13 23.04 20.52
N ILE A 149 25.61 22.06 21.24
CA ILE A 149 24.46 21.28 20.80
C ILE A 149 23.19 22.02 21.17
N ARG A 150 22.30 22.15 20.19
CA ARG A 150 21.06 22.88 20.29
C ARG A 150 19.87 22.01 19.94
N VAL A 151 18.79 22.27 20.67
CA VAL A 151 17.49 21.62 20.48
C VAL A 151 16.47 22.71 20.19
N ARG A 152 15.59 22.45 19.23
CA ARG A 152 14.45 23.32 18.91
C ARG A 152 13.15 22.63 19.28
N SER A 153 12.24 23.39 19.88
CA SER A 153 10.87 22.98 20.14
C SER A 153 9.91 24.13 19.87
N ALA A 154 8.62 23.86 19.98
CA ALA A 154 7.57 24.89 19.81
C ALA A 154 7.73 26.09 20.76
N ALA A 155 8.39 25.92 21.91
CA ALA A 155 8.57 26.97 22.92
C ALA A 155 9.88 27.76 22.78
N GLY A 156 10.79 27.37 21.87
CA GLY A 156 12.06 28.10 21.66
C GLY A 156 13.24 27.22 21.25
N GLU A 157 14.44 27.66 21.62
CA GLU A 157 15.67 26.88 21.50
C GLU A 157 16.32 26.66 22.86
N TRP A 158 16.96 25.51 23.01
CA TRP A 158 17.75 25.15 24.18
C TRP A 158 19.17 24.82 23.77
N VAL A 159 20.13 25.14 24.62
CA VAL A 159 21.52 24.72 24.49
C VAL A 159 21.84 23.73 25.61
N GLY A 160 22.45 22.62 25.23
CA GLY A 160 22.93 21.61 26.17
C GLY A 160 24.28 22.03 26.75
N ASP A 161 24.54 21.62 27.99
CA ASP A 161 25.86 21.71 28.59
C ASP A 161 26.85 20.72 27.93
N SER A 162 28.08 20.64 28.45
CA SER A 162 29.12 19.80 27.83
C SER A 162 28.82 18.30 27.88
N GLU A 163 28.05 17.86 28.86
CA GLU A 163 27.64 16.46 29.04
C GLU A 163 26.26 16.18 28.42
N LEU A 164 25.59 17.23 27.92
CA LEU A 164 24.23 17.21 27.39
C LEU A 164 23.15 16.82 28.40
N LEU A 165 23.45 16.84 29.71
CA LEU A 165 22.54 16.42 30.77
C LEU A 165 21.60 17.55 31.20
N VAL A 166 22.03 18.81 31.07
CA VAL A 166 21.25 19.99 31.46
C VAL A 166 21.07 20.90 30.26
N TRP A 167 19.83 21.33 30.05
CA TRP A 167 19.46 22.15 28.91
C TRP A 167 18.89 23.48 29.36
N THR A 168 19.41 24.56 28.78
CA THR A 168 19.04 25.93 29.17
C THR A 168 18.40 26.66 28.00
N PRO A 169 17.29 27.40 28.23
CA PRO A 169 16.66 28.19 27.19
C PRO A 169 17.63 29.25 26.70
N THR A 170 17.68 29.44 25.38
CA THR A 170 18.62 30.35 24.73
C THR A 170 17.93 31.10 23.60
N ALA A 171 18.46 32.28 23.26
CA ALA A 171 17.98 33.00 22.09
C ALA A 171 18.32 32.21 20.82
N PRO A 172 17.43 32.18 19.82
CA PRO A 172 17.71 31.57 18.53
C PRO A 172 18.93 32.18 17.87
N VAL A 173 19.80 31.34 17.31
CA VAL A 173 21.01 31.78 16.60
C VAL A 173 20.90 31.42 15.12
N ARG A 174 21.36 32.31 14.23
CA ARG A 174 21.21 32.11 12.77
C ARG A 174 22.08 30.99 12.20
N ALA A 175 23.18 30.65 12.86
CA ALA A 175 24.19 29.72 12.36
C ALA A 175 24.13 28.36 13.08
N VAL A 176 22.97 27.68 12.99
CA VAL A 176 22.81 26.31 13.49
C VAL A 176 22.72 25.34 12.33
N HIS A 177 23.64 24.38 12.31
CA HIS A 177 23.62 23.23 11.41
C HIS A 177 22.67 22.17 11.98
N TRP A 178 21.39 22.31 11.63
CA TRP A 178 20.37 21.33 11.99
C TRP A 178 20.61 19.99 11.28
N SER A 179 20.48 18.90 12.04
CA SER A 179 20.43 17.55 11.51
C SER A 179 19.25 17.42 10.56
N LYS A 180 19.48 16.83 9.38
CA LYS A 180 18.46 16.72 8.33
C LYS A 180 18.18 15.25 8.03
N PRO A 181 16.89 14.91 7.81
CA PRO A 181 16.56 13.57 7.38
C PRO A 181 17.19 13.30 6.00
N SER A 182 17.63 12.07 5.84
CA SER A 182 18.15 11.49 4.61
C SER A 182 17.21 10.39 4.14
N SER A 183 17.07 10.22 2.83
CA SER A 183 16.36 9.08 2.26
C SER A 183 17.10 7.79 2.62
N TYR A 184 16.42 6.83 3.24
CA TYR A 184 16.98 5.51 3.47
C TYR A 184 17.03 4.73 2.15
N THR A 185 18.23 4.35 1.71
CA THR A 185 18.48 3.58 0.47
C THR A 185 19.23 2.26 0.73
N GLY A 186 19.24 1.77 1.98
CA GLY A 186 20.04 0.61 2.40
C GLY A 186 19.56 -0.74 1.85
N GLU A 187 20.52 -1.65 1.59
CA GLU A 187 20.35 -2.93 0.89
C GLU A 187 20.59 -4.18 1.79
N ASN A 188 20.66 -4.07 3.13
CA ASN A 188 20.86 -5.24 4.00
C ASN A 188 19.93 -5.33 5.23
N PRO A 189 19.00 -6.31 5.23
CA PRO A 189 18.18 -6.76 6.35
C PRO A 189 18.60 -8.19 6.78
N GLN A 190 19.54 -8.37 7.71
CA GLN A 190 19.87 -9.74 8.20
C GLN A 190 18.95 -10.22 9.33
N THR A 191 17.90 -9.47 9.68
CA THR A 191 16.72 -9.98 10.42
C THR A 191 15.52 -10.01 9.49
N ALA A 192 15.42 -11.13 8.79
CA ALA A 192 14.39 -11.53 7.84
C ALA A 192 12.98 -11.71 8.46
N THR A 193 12.39 -10.63 8.99
CA THR A 193 10.93 -10.57 9.20
C THR A 193 10.30 -9.30 8.66
N VAL A 194 11.09 -8.29 8.31
CA VAL A 194 10.57 -7.12 7.61
C VAL A 194 11.51 -6.74 6.48
N SER A 195 11.51 -7.56 5.43
CA SER A 195 11.84 -7.09 4.10
C SER A 195 10.91 -5.91 3.78
N PHE A 196 11.32 -4.68 4.08
CA PHE A 196 10.78 -3.50 3.43
C PHE A 196 11.35 -3.39 2.00
N SER A 197 11.24 -4.48 1.23
CA SER A 197 10.77 -4.28 -0.12
C SER A 197 9.37 -3.69 0.02
N PRO A 198 8.98 -2.66 -0.75
CA PRO A 198 7.55 -2.42 -0.92
C PRO A 198 6.97 -3.79 -1.31
N VAL A 199 6.19 -4.44 -0.45
CA VAL A 199 5.52 -5.70 -0.79
C VAL A 199 4.59 -5.30 -1.93
N GLY A 200 5.10 -5.41 -3.16
CA GLY A 200 4.33 -4.97 -4.30
C GLY A 200 3.19 -5.97 -4.41
N LEU A 201 2.03 -5.45 -4.81
CA LEU A 201 0.85 -6.28 -4.84
C LEU A 201 1.04 -7.32 -5.96
N PRO A 202 1.07 -8.63 -5.65
CA PRO A 202 1.34 -9.64 -6.67
C PRO A 202 0.23 -9.62 -7.73
N LEU A 203 0.61 -9.73 -9.00
CA LEU A 203 -0.33 -9.68 -10.12
C LEU A 203 -1.39 -10.77 -10.02
N GLU A 204 -1.04 -11.92 -9.44
CA GLU A 204 -1.99 -12.98 -9.10
C GLU A 204 -3.14 -12.46 -8.23
N ARG A 205 -2.82 -11.71 -7.15
CA ARG A 205 -3.83 -11.16 -6.25
C ARG A 205 -4.73 -10.16 -6.97
N ILE A 206 -4.15 -9.29 -7.79
CA ILE A 206 -4.89 -8.30 -8.57
C ILE A 206 -5.86 -8.99 -9.54
N LEU A 207 -5.39 -10.00 -10.27
CA LEU A 207 -6.21 -10.75 -11.21
C LEU A 207 -7.31 -11.55 -10.50
N LEU A 208 -7.03 -12.11 -9.32
CA LEU A 208 -8.01 -12.85 -8.52
C LEU A 208 -9.11 -11.93 -7.97
N ASP A 209 -8.75 -10.75 -7.50
CA ASP A 209 -9.72 -9.76 -7.01
C ASP A 209 -10.47 -9.08 -8.16
N LEU A 210 -9.85 -8.94 -9.35
CA LEU A 210 -10.56 -8.54 -10.57
C LEU A 210 -11.56 -9.61 -11.03
N HIS A 211 -11.17 -10.89 -11.02
CA HIS A 211 -12.02 -12.02 -11.44
C HIS A 211 -13.21 -12.21 -10.49
N SER A 212 -12.98 -12.12 -9.18
CA SER A 212 -14.04 -12.22 -8.17
C SER A 212 -14.84 -10.92 -7.98
N GLY A 213 -14.42 -9.83 -8.63
CA GLY A 213 -15.03 -8.51 -8.48
C GLY A 213 -14.64 -7.76 -7.21
N ARG A 214 -13.92 -8.38 -6.27
CA ARG A 214 -13.46 -7.74 -5.02
C ARG A 214 -12.65 -6.46 -5.22
N ILE A 215 -12.00 -6.29 -6.37
CA ILE A 215 -11.30 -5.04 -6.72
C ILE A 215 -12.21 -3.81 -6.77
N PHE A 216 -13.54 -4.01 -6.89
CA PHE A 216 -14.55 -2.93 -6.88
C PHE A 216 -15.18 -2.74 -5.49
N GLY A 217 -14.57 -3.32 -4.44
CA GLY A 217 -15.04 -3.22 -3.06
C GLY A 217 -16.29 -4.05 -2.79
N THR A 218 -17.11 -3.60 -1.85
CA THR A 218 -18.25 -4.36 -1.31
C THR A 218 -19.31 -4.74 -2.35
N TYR A 219 -19.51 -3.92 -3.37
CA TYR A 219 -20.51 -4.17 -4.43
C TYR A 219 -19.99 -5.02 -5.58
N GLY A 220 -18.67 -5.26 -5.65
CA GLY A 220 -18.04 -5.98 -6.73
C GLY A 220 -18.49 -7.43 -6.90
N PRO A 221 -18.54 -8.24 -5.83
CA PRO A 221 -19.08 -9.60 -5.91
C PRO A 221 -20.53 -9.65 -6.42
N TRP A 222 -21.39 -8.71 -5.97
CA TRP A 222 -22.77 -8.62 -6.45
C TRP A 222 -22.86 -8.31 -7.95
N LEU A 223 -21.94 -7.50 -8.47
CA LEU A 223 -21.83 -7.24 -9.91
C LEU A 223 -21.44 -8.52 -10.68
N MET A 224 -20.53 -9.33 -10.12
CA MET A 224 -20.14 -10.60 -10.73
C MET A 224 -21.26 -11.63 -10.70
N ASP A 225 -22.05 -11.70 -9.62
CA ASP A 225 -23.23 -12.56 -9.53
C ASP A 225 -24.28 -12.16 -10.57
N LEU A 226 -24.50 -10.86 -10.78
CA LEU A 226 -25.38 -10.37 -11.84
C LEU A 226 -24.87 -10.76 -13.23
N ALA A 227 -23.56 -10.64 -13.47
CA ALA A 227 -22.95 -11.08 -14.72
C ALA A 227 -23.13 -12.59 -14.94
N ALA A 228 -22.94 -13.41 -13.90
CA ALA A 228 -23.18 -14.85 -13.93
C ALA A 228 -24.63 -15.19 -14.28
N LEU A 229 -25.60 -14.50 -13.67
CA LEU A 229 -27.01 -14.67 -13.98
C LEU A 229 -27.32 -14.28 -15.44
N MET A 230 -26.78 -13.16 -15.92
CA MET A 230 -26.93 -12.75 -17.32
C MET A 230 -26.38 -13.80 -18.28
N MET A 231 -25.20 -14.35 -18.00
CA MET A 231 -24.61 -15.42 -18.82
C MET A 231 -25.47 -16.69 -18.81
N ALA A 232 -26.01 -17.09 -17.65
CA ALA A 232 -26.93 -18.23 -17.55
C ALA A 232 -28.21 -18.00 -18.37
N LEU A 233 -28.82 -16.82 -18.28
CA LEU A 233 -30.00 -16.45 -19.07
C LEU A 233 -29.70 -16.45 -20.57
N LEU A 234 -28.54 -15.96 -20.98
CA LEU A 234 -28.09 -16.00 -22.38
C LEU A 234 -27.90 -17.43 -22.87
N ALA A 235 -27.28 -18.30 -22.07
CA ALA A 235 -27.11 -19.71 -22.42
C ALA A 235 -28.46 -20.42 -22.62
N ILE A 236 -29.40 -20.26 -21.67
CA ILE A 236 -30.75 -20.85 -21.75
C ILE A 236 -31.52 -20.30 -22.95
N SER A 237 -31.55 -18.97 -23.11
CA SER A 237 -32.29 -18.34 -24.19
C SER A 237 -31.71 -18.67 -25.58
N GLY A 238 -30.39 -18.78 -25.71
CA GLY A 238 -29.71 -19.21 -26.94
C GLY A 238 -30.09 -20.64 -27.35
N VAL A 239 -30.07 -21.58 -26.40
CA VAL A 239 -30.50 -22.97 -26.64
C VAL A 239 -31.98 -23.01 -27.04
N TRP A 240 -32.84 -22.28 -26.34
CA TRP A 240 -34.27 -22.19 -26.65
C TRP A 240 -34.55 -21.65 -28.05
N ILE A 241 -33.89 -20.55 -28.45
CA ILE A 241 -34.01 -19.95 -29.78
C ILE A 241 -33.62 -20.98 -30.85
N ARG A 242 -32.50 -21.69 -30.69
CA ARG A 242 -32.03 -22.72 -31.63
C ARG A 242 -33.03 -23.88 -31.75
N LEU A 243 -33.58 -24.36 -30.63
CA LEU A 243 -34.59 -25.42 -30.62
C LEU A 243 -35.89 -24.98 -31.32
N ARG A 244 -36.33 -23.74 -31.08
CA ARG A 244 -37.54 -23.19 -31.73
C ARG A 244 -37.34 -23.04 -33.23
N GLN A 245 -36.20 -22.52 -33.68
CA GLN A 245 -35.88 -22.39 -35.11
C GLN A 245 -35.85 -23.76 -35.79
N ARG A 246 -35.21 -24.77 -35.17
CA ARG A 246 -35.21 -26.16 -35.68
C ARG A 246 -36.61 -26.75 -35.81
N ARG A 247 -37.49 -26.53 -34.81
CA ARG A 247 -38.89 -26.99 -34.85
C ARG A 247 -39.68 -26.30 -35.97
N GLN A 248 -39.48 -25.01 -36.19
CA GLN A 248 -40.15 -24.27 -37.27
C GLN A 248 -39.66 -24.70 -38.67
N GLN A 249 -38.36 -24.91 -38.85
CA GLN A 249 -37.79 -25.42 -40.10
C GLN A 249 -38.33 -26.82 -40.44
N ARG A 250 -38.40 -27.73 -39.46
CA ARG A 250 -39.00 -29.07 -39.65
C ARG A 250 -40.47 -29.00 -40.05
N ARG A 251 -41.27 -28.10 -39.44
CA ARG A 251 -42.68 -27.89 -39.82
C ARG A 251 -42.84 -27.32 -41.23
N ARG A 252 -41.98 -26.38 -41.63
CA ARG A 252 -41.99 -25.83 -43.00
C ARG A 252 -41.64 -26.89 -44.05
N ARG A 253 -40.61 -27.71 -43.81
CA ARG A 253 -40.24 -28.83 -44.69
C ARG A 253 -41.34 -29.88 -44.83
N ARG A 254 -42.08 -30.20 -43.76
CA ARG A 254 -43.21 -31.15 -43.83
C ARG A 254 -44.40 -30.61 -44.65
N ARG A 255 -44.63 -29.29 -44.64
CA ARG A 255 -45.70 -28.63 -45.42
C ARG A 255 -45.35 -28.42 -46.90
N SER A 256 -44.08 -28.50 -47.28
CA SER A 256 -43.66 -28.38 -48.68
C SER A 256 -43.56 -29.73 -49.40
N VAL A 257 -43.77 -30.83 -48.69
CA VAL A 257 -43.71 -32.22 -49.20
C VAL A 257 -45.11 -32.86 -49.23
N SER A 258 -46.11 -32.22 -48.62
CA SER A 258 -47.55 -32.51 -48.77
C SER A 258 -48.17 -31.60 -49.82
#